data_AF-A0A2E8JRQ9-F1
#
_entry.id   AF-A0A2E8JRQ9-F1
#
_cell.length_a   1.000
_cell.length_b   1.000
_cell.length_c   1.000
_cell.angle_alpha   90.00
_cell.angle_beta   90.00
_cell.angle_gamma   90.00
#
_symmetry.space_group_name_H-M   'P 1'
#
loop_
_entity.id
_entity.type
_entity.pdbx_description
1 polymer ?
#
loop_
_entity_poly.entity_id
_entity_poly.type
_entity_poly.pdbx_seq_one_letter_code
_entity_poly.pdbx_strand_id
1 'polypeptide(L)'
;MGDFALVYSGLTKTPILCMEKISRETLYEARKVRVRPNFIEGEKLNDKIRSSLDDYAGSGFDKAQCASTDNRFIEMSAQQTYSLTNVFPGLPALQRGPWAKVEEDIRLFAKEYASGFVYVVTGLFFEAPVKKIGKNQVWVPSVQYKFVRDLNTGKSWGVWMKNKPDSTAPEILTESELEKRTGIDF
;
A
#
# COMPACT_ATOMS: atom_id res chain seq x y z
N MET A 1 20.56 -0.71 -1.82
CA MET A 1 19.56 -0.37 -0.78
C MET A 1 18.29 -0.02 -1.53
N GLY A 2 17.14 -0.59 -1.18
CA GLY A 2 15.85 -0.36 -1.87
C GLY A 2 15.23 0.99 -1.51
N ASP A 3 14.20 1.42 -2.26
CA ASP A 3 13.50 2.70 -2.07
C ASP A 3 12.12 2.56 -1.35
N PHE A 4 11.87 1.40 -0.74
CA PHE A 4 10.77 1.17 0.19
C PHE A 4 11.11 0.06 1.21
N ALA A 5 10.36 0.00 2.30
CA ALA A 5 10.39 -1.08 3.28
C ALA A 5 8.97 -1.58 3.56
N LEU A 6 8.82 -2.82 4.01
CA LEU A 6 7.52 -3.36 4.42
C LEU A 6 7.65 -4.26 5.66
N VAL A 7 6.53 -4.40 6.36
CA VAL A 7 6.31 -5.39 7.41
C VAL A 7 5.27 -6.37 6.89
N TYR A 8 5.63 -7.65 6.84
CA TYR A 8 4.76 -8.73 6.39
C TYR A 8 4.22 -9.53 7.57
N SER A 9 2.96 -9.91 7.53
CA SER A 9 2.37 -10.78 8.54
C SER A 9 2.08 -12.16 7.98
N GLY A 10 2.69 -13.18 8.55
CA GLY A 10 2.39 -14.58 8.23
C GLY A 10 0.98 -15.02 8.62
N LEU A 11 0.32 -14.28 9.52
CA LEU A 11 -1.05 -14.53 9.95
C LEU A 11 -2.06 -14.05 8.89
N THR A 12 -1.90 -12.84 8.40
CA THR A 12 -2.80 -12.24 7.39
C THR A 12 -2.42 -12.66 5.97
N LYS A 13 -1.15 -13.04 5.79
CA LYS A 13 -0.50 -13.36 4.51
C LYS A 13 -0.43 -12.16 3.56
N THR A 14 -0.38 -10.97 4.14
CA THR A 14 -0.31 -9.67 3.45
C THR A 14 0.79 -8.80 4.08
N PRO A 15 1.25 -7.73 3.41
CA PRO A 15 1.91 -6.65 4.12
C PRO A 15 0.91 -6.04 5.11
N ILE A 16 1.38 -5.68 6.31
CA ILE A 16 0.57 -4.89 7.27
C ILE A 16 0.93 -3.41 7.21
N LEU A 17 2.18 -3.11 6.83
CA LEU A 17 2.71 -1.76 6.66
C LEU A 17 3.72 -1.74 5.51
N CYS A 18 3.70 -0.68 4.73
CA CYS A 18 4.76 -0.35 3.78
C CYS A 18 5.10 1.13 3.90
N MET A 19 6.37 1.43 3.70
CA MET A 19 6.94 2.75 3.94
C MET A 19 7.75 3.16 2.73
N GLU A 20 7.50 4.39 2.28
CA GLU A 20 8.08 4.97 1.09
C GLU A 20 8.52 6.41 1.40
N LYS A 21 9.57 6.86 0.73
CA LYS A 21 10.04 8.24 0.79
C LYS A 21 10.07 8.80 -0.62
N ILE A 22 9.24 9.81 -0.88
CA ILE A 22 9.07 10.42 -2.21
C ILE A 22 9.44 11.90 -2.18
N SER A 23 9.94 12.42 -3.30
CA SER A 23 10.11 13.85 -3.54
C SER A 23 9.78 14.17 -5.00
N ARG A 24 9.77 15.44 -5.37
CA ARG A 24 9.65 15.86 -6.77
C ARG A 24 10.67 15.13 -7.67
N GLU A 25 11.92 15.04 -7.22
CA GLU A 25 13.03 14.45 -7.96
C GLU A 25 12.85 12.93 -8.08
N THR A 26 12.55 12.22 -6.99
CA THR A 26 12.37 10.76 -7.05
C THR A 26 11.16 10.39 -7.91
N LEU A 27 10.08 11.17 -7.86
CA LEU A 27 8.91 10.97 -8.70
C LEU A 27 9.18 11.28 -10.18
N TYR A 28 10.09 12.21 -10.48
CA TYR A 28 10.56 12.45 -11.85
C TYR A 28 11.35 11.24 -12.39
N GLU A 29 12.26 10.68 -11.59
CA GLU A 29 13.01 9.47 -11.95
C GLU A 29 12.11 8.24 -12.05
N ALA A 30 11.12 8.09 -11.17
CA ALA A 30 10.16 6.98 -11.21
C ALA A 30 9.38 6.91 -12.55
N ARG A 31 9.14 8.06 -13.21
CA ARG A 31 8.52 8.09 -14.55
C ARG A 31 9.38 7.44 -15.63
N LYS A 32 10.68 7.24 -15.42
CA LYS A 32 11.59 6.57 -16.36
C LYS A 32 11.58 5.04 -16.17
N VAL A 33 11.09 4.55 -15.04
CA VAL A 33 11.04 3.12 -14.72
C VAL A 33 9.79 2.48 -15.33
N ARG A 34 9.99 1.71 -16.41
CA ARG A 34 8.91 1.07 -17.18
C ARG A 34 8.65 -0.39 -16.83
N VAL A 35 9.43 -0.98 -15.92
CA VAL A 35 9.31 -2.40 -15.59
C VAL A 35 7.97 -2.68 -14.90
N ARG A 36 7.21 -3.65 -15.43
CA ARG A 36 5.90 -4.08 -14.93
C ARG A 36 5.79 -5.61 -15.12
N PRO A 37 6.49 -6.43 -14.31
CA PRO A 37 6.57 -7.87 -14.49
C PRO A 37 5.27 -8.57 -14.05
N ASN A 38 5.22 -9.88 -14.22
CA ASN A 38 4.17 -10.69 -13.58
C ASN A 38 4.38 -10.74 -12.08
N PHE A 39 3.28 -10.93 -11.34
CA PHE A 39 3.36 -11.16 -9.89
C PHE A 39 4.05 -12.49 -9.59
N ILE A 40 4.89 -12.49 -8.56
CA ILE A 40 5.65 -13.65 -8.11
C ILE A 40 5.31 -13.98 -6.66
N GLU A 41 5.27 -15.27 -6.34
CA GLU A 41 5.02 -15.73 -4.97
C GLU A 41 6.25 -15.52 -4.08
N GLY A 42 6.02 -15.44 -2.77
CA GLY A 42 7.10 -15.35 -1.79
C GLY A 42 7.74 -16.72 -1.52
N GLU A 43 8.45 -17.31 -2.49
CA GLU A 43 9.03 -18.67 -2.37
C GLU A 43 10.03 -18.83 -1.21
N LYS A 44 10.57 -17.72 -0.69
CA LYS A 44 11.43 -17.72 0.50
C LYS A 44 10.66 -17.91 1.81
N LEU A 45 9.33 -17.75 1.79
CA LEU A 45 8.45 -17.93 2.94
C LEU A 45 7.93 -19.37 2.98
N ASN A 46 7.66 -19.87 4.19
CA ASN A 46 6.99 -21.14 4.36
C ASN A 46 5.54 -21.09 3.80
N ASP A 47 5.10 -22.15 3.13
CA ASP A 47 3.75 -22.29 2.57
C ASP A 47 2.63 -21.95 3.56
N LYS A 48 2.82 -22.27 4.85
CA LYS A 48 1.81 -21.99 5.89
C LYS A 48 1.56 -20.51 6.11
N ILE A 49 2.54 -19.66 5.79
CA ILE A 49 2.54 -18.22 6.09
C ILE A 49 2.58 -17.34 4.84
N ARG A 50 2.50 -17.91 3.63
CA ARG A 50 2.49 -17.15 2.37
C ARG A 50 1.15 -17.24 1.65
N SER A 51 0.89 -16.26 0.80
CA SER A 51 -0.16 -16.30 -0.21
C SER A 51 0.38 -16.88 -1.53
N SER A 52 -0.52 -17.43 -2.34
CA SER A 52 -0.25 -17.91 -3.70
C SER A 52 -1.08 -17.12 -4.72
N LEU A 53 -0.70 -17.22 -6.00
CA LEU A 53 -1.47 -16.60 -7.09
C LEU A 53 -2.90 -17.17 -7.18
N ASP A 54 -3.04 -18.46 -6.88
CA ASP A 54 -4.33 -19.17 -6.88
C ASP A 54 -5.29 -18.64 -5.82
N ASP A 55 -4.80 -18.07 -4.71
CA ASP A 55 -5.69 -17.47 -3.70
C ASP A 55 -6.46 -16.26 -4.24
N TYR A 56 -5.87 -15.55 -5.21
CA TYR A 56 -6.46 -14.38 -5.85
C TYR A 56 -7.28 -14.75 -7.09
N ALA A 57 -6.94 -15.83 -7.78
CA ALA A 57 -7.63 -16.28 -8.98
C ALA A 57 -9.12 -16.55 -8.68
N GLY A 58 -10.02 -15.90 -9.42
CA GLY A 58 -11.46 -16.06 -9.23
C GLY A 58 -12.04 -15.51 -7.91
N SER A 59 -11.22 -14.87 -7.06
CA SER A 59 -11.65 -14.36 -5.74
C SER A 59 -12.54 -13.11 -5.80
N GLY A 60 -12.53 -12.41 -6.93
CA GLY A 60 -13.14 -11.08 -7.08
C GLY A 60 -12.29 -9.91 -6.54
N PHE A 61 -11.08 -10.19 -6.04
CA PHE A 61 -10.14 -9.17 -5.55
C PHE A 61 -8.93 -9.03 -6.48
N ASP A 62 -8.45 -7.79 -6.62
CA ASP A 62 -7.18 -7.49 -7.27
C ASP A 62 -6.00 -7.77 -6.33
N LYS A 63 -4.84 -7.96 -6.95
CA LYS A 63 -3.53 -7.96 -6.30
C LYS A 63 -3.07 -6.50 -6.08
N ALA A 64 -3.65 -5.85 -5.08
CA ALA A 64 -3.33 -4.46 -4.75
C ALA A 64 -1.95 -4.35 -4.10
N GLN A 65 -1.17 -3.33 -4.46
CA GLN A 65 0.18 -3.10 -3.96
C GLN A 65 0.16 -2.18 -2.75
N CYS A 66 0.90 -2.54 -1.71
CA CYS A 66 1.03 -1.72 -0.50
C CYS A 66 2.08 -0.61 -0.69
N ALA A 67 3.26 -0.94 -1.22
CA ALA A 67 4.19 0.01 -1.82
C ALA A 67 3.93 0.09 -3.34
N SER A 68 3.60 1.29 -3.83
CA SER A 68 3.17 1.47 -5.23
C SER A 68 4.35 1.40 -6.20
N THR A 69 4.22 0.64 -7.30
CA THR A 69 5.26 0.59 -8.35
C THR A 69 5.53 1.98 -8.95
N ASP A 70 4.51 2.84 -9.01
CA ASP A 70 4.61 4.15 -9.65
C ASP A 70 5.44 5.17 -8.85
N ASN A 71 5.83 4.83 -7.61
CA ASN A 71 6.72 5.63 -6.78
C ASN A 71 8.19 5.17 -6.86
N ARG A 72 8.48 4.07 -7.58
CA ARG A 72 9.79 3.42 -7.61
C ARG A 72 10.70 4.06 -8.65
N PHE A 73 11.85 4.55 -8.21
CA PHE A 73 12.89 5.10 -9.10
C PHE A 73 14.06 4.13 -9.30
N ILE A 74 14.09 3.04 -8.54
CA ILE A 74 15.03 1.93 -8.72
C ILE A 74 14.30 0.77 -9.40
N GLU A 75 14.81 0.31 -10.56
CA GLU A 75 14.18 -0.77 -11.34
C GLU A 75 14.02 -2.06 -10.53
N MET A 76 15.05 -2.45 -9.77
CA MET A 76 14.97 -3.61 -8.88
C MET A 76 13.86 -3.46 -7.84
N SER A 77 13.67 -2.27 -7.28
CA SER A 77 12.59 -2.03 -6.33
C SER A 77 11.22 -2.04 -7.01
N ALA A 78 11.11 -1.58 -8.26
CA ALA A 78 9.89 -1.73 -9.07
C ALA A 78 9.56 -3.19 -9.43
N GLN A 79 10.55 -4.08 -9.54
CA GLN A 79 10.29 -5.51 -9.67
C GLN A 79 9.82 -6.11 -8.33
N GLN A 80 10.41 -5.66 -7.21
CA GLN A 80 10.07 -6.16 -5.86
C GLN A 80 8.63 -5.84 -5.44
N THR A 81 8.02 -4.76 -5.92
CA THR A 81 6.61 -4.44 -5.64
C THR A 81 5.62 -5.47 -6.20
N TYR A 82 6.06 -6.33 -7.13
CA TYR A 82 5.27 -7.43 -7.70
C TYR A 82 5.42 -8.75 -6.94
N SER A 83 6.19 -8.78 -5.85
CA SER A 83 6.15 -9.91 -4.93
C SER A 83 4.84 -9.92 -4.15
N LEU A 84 4.23 -11.09 -3.96
CA LEU A 84 3.01 -11.23 -3.16
C LEU A 84 3.19 -10.81 -1.69
N THR A 85 4.43 -10.65 -1.21
CA THR A 85 4.72 -10.08 0.12
C THR A 85 4.37 -8.59 0.22
N ASN A 86 4.25 -7.89 -0.91
CA ASN A 86 3.80 -6.50 -1.02
C ASN A 86 2.31 -6.39 -1.43
N VAL A 87 1.60 -7.51 -1.53
CA VAL A 87 0.26 -7.57 -2.13
C VAL A 87 -0.81 -7.93 -1.11
N PHE A 88 -1.98 -7.31 -1.24
CA PHE A 88 -3.17 -7.64 -0.46
C PHE A 88 -4.43 -7.71 -1.34
N PRO A 89 -5.51 -8.35 -0.85
CA PRO A 89 -6.80 -8.35 -1.56
C PRO A 89 -7.44 -6.96 -1.60
N GLY A 90 -7.36 -6.28 -2.74
CA GLY A 90 -7.99 -4.96 -2.95
C GLY A 90 -9.24 -5.06 -3.80
N LEU A 91 -10.30 -4.31 -3.45
CA LEU A 91 -11.50 -4.25 -4.30
C LEU A 91 -11.20 -3.52 -5.62
N PRO A 92 -11.48 -4.11 -6.80
CA PRO A 92 -11.11 -3.52 -8.09
C PRO A 92 -11.63 -2.10 -8.31
N ALA A 93 -12.90 -1.83 -7.96
CA ALA A 93 -13.50 -0.50 -8.09
C ALA A 93 -12.82 0.54 -7.20
N LEU A 94 -12.32 0.13 -6.03
CA LEU A 94 -11.63 1.01 -5.11
C LEU A 94 -10.20 1.30 -5.57
N GLN A 95 -9.47 0.25 -5.96
CA GLN A 95 -8.07 0.35 -6.38
C GLN A 95 -7.91 1.16 -7.66
N ARG A 96 -8.81 1.00 -8.63
CA ARG A 96 -8.78 1.72 -9.92
C ARG A 96 -9.49 3.08 -9.89
N GLY A 97 -10.16 3.41 -8.78
CA GLY A 97 -10.94 4.62 -8.62
C GLY A 97 -10.45 5.47 -7.45
N PRO A 98 -11.21 5.58 -6.34
CA PRO A 98 -10.88 6.48 -5.25
C PRO A 98 -9.48 6.30 -4.64
N TRP A 99 -8.95 5.08 -4.56
CA TRP A 99 -7.61 4.86 -4.02
C TRP A 99 -6.51 5.32 -4.97
N ALA A 100 -6.65 5.06 -6.28
CA ALA A 100 -5.72 5.61 -7.28
C ALA A 100 -5.70 7.15 -7.22
N LYS A 101 -6.86 7.78 -6.98
CA LYS A 101 -6.96 9.23 -6.80
C LYS A 101 -6.21 9.71 -5.55
N VAL A 102 -6.36 9.03 -4.41
CA VAL A 102 -5.56 9.32 -3.20
C VAL A 102 -4.06 9.25 -3.50
N GLU A 103 -3.60 8.22 -4.22
CA GLU A 103 -2.19 8.10 -4.57
C GLU A 103 -1.71 9.21 -5.51
N GLU A 104 -2.54 9.59 -6.49
CA GLU A 104 -2.26 10.71 -7.37
C GLU A 104 -2.14 12.03 -6.61
N ASP A 105 -3.05 12.30 -5.67
CA ASP A 105 -3.07 13.54 -4.89
C ASP A 105 -1.87 13.65 -3.95
N ILE A 106 -1.43 12.54 -3.34
CA ILE A 106 -0.20 12.51 -2.53
C ILE A 106 1.03 12.77 -3.41
N ARG A 107 1.10 12.17 -4.61
CA ARG A 107 2.17 12.47 -5.57
C ARG A 107 2.13 13.92 -6.04
N LEU A 108 0.94 14.49 -6.25
CA LEU A 108 0.78 15.89 -6.61
C LEU A 108 1.29 16.80 -5.50
N PHE A 109 0.92 16.52 -4.24
CA PHE A 109 1.44 17.22 -3.08
C PHE A 109 2.97 17.24 -3.04
N ALA A 110 3.59 16.07 -3.17
CA ALA A 110 5.05 15.92 -3.14
C ALA A 110 5.76 16.64 -4.30
N LYS A 111 5.11 16.76 -5.47
CA LYS A 111 5.66 17.48 -6.63
C LYS A 111 5.51 18.98 -6.50
N GLU A 112 4.30 19.46 -6.20
CA GLU A 112 3.96 20.88 -6.38
C GLU A 112 4.12 21.71 -5.10
N TYR A 113 3.98 21.10 -3.93
CA TYR A 113 3.86 21.83 -2.66
C TYR A 113 4.97 21.53 -1.66
N ALA A 114 5.47 20.28 -1.61
CA ALA A 114 6.59 19.94 -0.73
C ALA A 114 7.91 20.50 -1.27
N SER A 115 8.73 21.06 -0.38
CA SER A 115 10.08 21.54 -0.71
C SER A 115 11.18 20.51 -0.43
N GLY A 116 10.79 19.27 -0.13
CA GLY A 116 11.70 18.20 0.24
C GLY A 116 11.03 16.83 0.18
N PHE A 117 11.48 15.91 1.04
CA PHE A 117 10.93 14.57 1.08
C PHE A 117 9.59 14.51 1.82
N VAL A 118 8.66 13.78 1.23
CA VAL A 118 7.41 13.36 1.84
C VAL A 118 7.54 11.88 2.21
N TYR A 119 7.25 11.59 3.46
CA TYR A 119 7.17 10.24 3.99
C TYR A 119 5.75 9.72 3.83
N VAL A 120 5.60 8.52 3.28
CA VAL A 120 4.31 7.89 3.05
C VAL A 120 4.33 6.49 3.63
N VAL A 121 3.40 6.21 4.55
CA VAL A 121 3.18 4.87 5.08
C VAL A 121 1.82 4.38 4.62
N THR A 122 1.78 3.30 3.86
CA THR A 122 0.53 2.58 3.56
C THR A 122 0.34 1.49 4.60
N GLY A 123 -0.85 1.34 5.16
CA GLY A 123 -1.15 0.27 6.08
C GLY A 123 -2.53 -0.35 5.87
N LEU A 124 -2.68 -1.55 6.41
CA LEU A 124 -3.92 -2.33 6.34
C LEU A 124 -4.50 -2.52 7.74
N PHE A 125 -5.79 -2.32 7.87
CA PHE A 125 -6.51 -2.54 9.12
C PHE A 125 -7.62 -3.57 8.91
N PHE A 126 -7.76 -4.46 9.89
CA PHE A 126 -8.63 -5.63 9.82
C PHE A 126 -9.61 -5.61 10.99
N GLU A 127 -10.89 -5.49 10.69
CA GLU A 127 -11.97 -5.56 11.68
C GLU A 127 -12.54 -6.97 11.71
N ALA A 128 -12.89 -7.45 12.91
CA ALA A 128 -13.57 -8.73 13.06
C ALA A 128 -15.08 -8.60 12.76
N PRO A 129 -15.72 -9.60 12.09
CA PRO A 129 -15.11 -10.81 11.54
C PRO A 129 -14.34 -10.54 10.23
N VAL A 130 -13.17 -11.16 10.10
CA VAL A 130 -12.30 -10.94 8.93
C VAL A 130 -12.70 -11.83 7.75
N LYS A 131 -12.94 -11.21 6.59
CA LYS A 131 -13.12 -11.91 5.31
C LYS A 131 -11.78 -12.47 4.81
N LYS A 132 -11.80 -13.66 4.20
CA LYS A 132 -10.61 -14.32 3.67
C LYS A 132 -10.85 -14.84 2.25
N ILE A 133 -9.79 -14.98 1.47
CA ILE A 133 -9.82 -15.55 0.13
C ILE A 133 -8.86 -16.73 0.01
N GLY A 134 -9.15 -17.61 -0.96
CA GLY A 134 -8.26 -18.69 -1.34
C GLY A 134 -8.12 -19.83 -0.33
N LYS A 135 -7.39 -20.86 -0.75
CA LYS A 135 -7.08 -22.03 0.10
C LYS A 135 -6.17 -21.64 1.26
N ASN A 136 -5.27 -20.69 1.05
CA ASN A 136 -4.35 -20.23 2.09
C ASN A 136 -5.00 -19.24 3.05
N GLN A 137 -6.29 -18.88 2.87
CA GLN A 137 -7.03 -18.04 3.81
C GLN A 137 -6.39 -16.66 3.98
N VAL A 138 -6.03 -16.01 2.87
CA VAL A 138 -5.44 -14.66 2.86
C VAL A 138 -6.48 -13.65 3.33
N TRP A 139 -6.11 -12.78 4.27
CA TRP A 139 -7.05 -11.85 4.88
C TRP A 139 -7.34 -10.68 3.94
N VAL A 140 -8.61 -10.31 3.85
CA VAL A 140 -9.07 -9.10 3.15
C VAL A 140 -9.10 -7.96 4.17
N PRO A 141 -8.38 -6.86 3.96
CA PRO A 141 -8.42 -5.72 4.87
C PRO A 141 -9.81 -5.09 4.86
N SER A 142 -10.28 -4.66 6.03
CA SER A 142 -11.52 -3.86 6.16
C SER A 142 -11.28 -2.41 5.76
N VAL A 143 -10.04 -1.94 5.94
CA VAL A 143 -9.59 -0.58 5.60
C VAL A 143 -8.17 -0.63 5.05
N GLN A 144 -7.91 0.21 4.05
CA GLN A 144 -6.56 0.62 3.69
C GLN A 144 -6.38 2.08 4.07
N TYR A 145 -5.22 2.43 4.62
CA TYR A 145 -4.92 3.78 5.06
C TYR A 145 -3.55 4.24 4.58
N LYS A 146 -3.37 5.55 4.51
CA LYS A 146 -2.05 6.18 4.35
C LYS A 146 -1.81 7.20 5.45
N PHE A 147 -0.60 7.20 5.98
CA PHE A 147 -0.04 8.34 6.71
C PHE A 147 0.89 9.08 5.78
N VAL A 148 0.83 10.41 5.80
CA VAL A 148 1.67 11.28 4.97
C VAL A 148 2.27 12.36 5.84
N ARG A 149 3.59 12.56 5.77
CA ARG A 149 4.30 13.63 6.49
C ARG A 149 5.29 14.31 5.58
N ASP A 150 5.18 15.63 5.44
CA ASP A 150 6.23 16.47 4.87
C ASP A 150 7.37 16.59 5.89
N LEU A 151 8.53 16.03 5.57
CA LEU A 151 9.67 15.99 6.49
C LEU A 151 10.35 17.35 6.68
N ASN A 152 10.08 18.32 5.80
CA ASN A 152 10.62 19.66 5.94
C ASN A 152 9.77 20.54 6.86
N THR A 153 8.44 20.45 6.73
CA THR A 153 7.52 21.32 7.49
C THR A 153 6.92 20.65 8.73
N GLY A 154 7.00 19.32 8.83
CA GLY A 154 6.34 18.53 9.86
C GLY A 154 4.83 18.38 9.67
N LYS A 155 4.24 18.97 8.61
CA LYS A 155 2.81 18.82 8.31
C LYS A 155 2.51 17.36 8.00
N SER A 156 1.49 16.82 8.66
CA SER A 156 1.06 15.44 8.48
C SER A 156 -0.45 15.30 8.42
N TRP A 157 -0.90 14.22 7.80
CA TRP A 157 -2.29 13.79 7.78
C TRP A 157 -2.41 12.29 7.52
N GLY A 158 -3.54 11.74 7.94
CA GLY A 158 -3.99 10.39 7.63
C GLY A 158 -5.06 10.39 6.55
N VAL A 159 -5.11 9.30 5.79
CA VAL A 159 -6.18 8.99 4.84
C VAL A 159 -6.72 7.62 5.23
N TRP A 160 -8.01 7.51 5.50
CA TRP A 160 -8.67 6.29 5.95
C TRP A 160 -9.76 5.87 4.97
N MET A 161 -9.56 4.75 4.28
CA MET A 161 -10.45 4.28 3.21
C MET A 161 -10.98 2.88 3.51
N LYS A 162 -12.29 2.78 3.74
CA LYS A 162 -12.96 1.47 3.91
C LYS A 162 -12.87 0.66 2.63
N ASN A 163 -12.50 -0.60 2.73
CA ASN A 163 -12.41 -1.54 1.60
C ASN A 163 -13.80 -2.15 1.31
N LYS A 164 -14.73 -1.31 0.86
CA LYS A 164 -16.11 -1.68 0.50
C LYS A 164 -16.50 -1.08 -0.86
N PRO A 165 -17.43 -1.70 -1.62
CA PRO A 165 -17.75 -1.27 -2.99
C PRO A 165 -18.31 0.14 -3.13
N ASP A 166 -18.99 0.64 -2.09
CA ASP A 166 -19.65 1.96 -2.04
C ASP A 166 -18.74 3.07 -1.48
N SER A 167 -17.47 2.77 -1.18
CA SER A 167 -16.50 3.79 -0.78
C SER A 167 -16.17 4.70 -1.96
N THR A 168 -16.51 5.98 -1.85
CA THR A 168 -16.27 6.99 -2.89
C THR A 168 -15.22 8.04 -2.50
N ALA A 169 -15.08 8.33 -1.21
CA ALA A 169 -14.11 9.29 -0.69
C ALA A 169 -13.48 8.77 0.62
N PRO A 170 -12.19 9.06 0.86
CA PRO A 170 -11.56 8.74 2.13
C PRO A 170 -12.00 9.70 3.23
N GLU A 171 -11.88 9.26 4.47
CA GLU A 171 -11.85 10.15 5.63
C GLU A 171 -10.42 10.68 5.80
N ILE A 172 -10.29 12.00 6.01
CA ILE A 172 -9.00 12.64 6.31
C ILE A 172 -8.88 12.77 7.81
N LEU A 173 -7.77 12.30 8.36
CA LEU A 173 -7.51 12.24 9.79
C LEU A 173 -6.30 13.10 10.15
N THR A 174 -6.28 13.58 11.38
CA THR A 174 -5.03 14.00 12.01
C THR A 174 -4.14 12.79 12.28
N GLU A 175 -2.86 13.04 12.52
CA GLU A 175 -1.91 12.02 12.96
C GLU A 175 -2.40 11.29 14.21
N SER A 176 -2.75 12.03 15.26
CA SER A 176 -3.22 11.46 16.53
C SER A 176 -4.49 10.60 16.38
N GLU A 177 -5.42 10.98 15.49
CA GLU A 177 -6.59 10.15 15.21
C GLU A 177 -6.22 8.84 14.49
N LEU A 178 -5.27 8.90 13.57
CA LEU A 178 -4.77 7.71 12.88
C LEU A 178 -4.04 6.78 13.85
N GLU A 179 -3.14 7.31 14.68
CA GLU A 179 -2.43 6.56 15.72
C GLU A 179 -3.40 5.89 16.70
N LYS A 180 -4.44 6.63 17.14
CA LYS A 180 -5.47 6.08 18.02
C LYS A 180 -6.23 4.91 17.38
N ARG A 181 -6.45 4.95 16.06
CA ARG A 181 -7.14 3.86 15.33
C ARG A 181 -6.24 2.65 15.10
N THR A 182 -5.00 2.89 14.73
CA THR A 182 -4.07 1.83 14.29
C THR A 182 -3.26 1.23 15.43
N GLY A 183 -3.06 1.98 16.53
CA GLY A 183 -2.14 1.63 17.61
C GLY A 183 -0.67 1.76 17.22
N ILE A 184 -0.36 2.48 16.13
CA ILE A 184 0.99 2.71 15.62
C ILE A 184 1.38 4.15 15.87
N ASP A 185 2.62 4.37 16.31
CA ASP A 185 3.29 5.67 16.44
C ASP A 185 4.10 5.94 15.14
N PHE A 186 3.84 7.06 14.46
CA PHE A 186 4.29 7.31 13.07
C PHE A 186 5.43 8.32 12.90
#